data_AF-A0A4D6KLW4-F1
#
_entry.id   AF-A0A4D6KLW4-F1
#
_cell.length_a   1.000
_cell.length_b   1.000
_cell.length_c   1.000
_cell.angle_alpha   90.00
_cell.angle_beta   90.00
_cell.angle_gamma   90.00
#
_symmetry.space_group_name_H-M   'P 1'
#
loop_
_entity.id
_entity.type
_entity.pdbx_description
1 polymer ?
#
loop_
_entity_poly.entity_id
_entity_poly.type
_entity_poly.pdbx_seq_one_letter_code
_entity_poly.pdbx_strand_id
1 'polypeptide(L)'
;MEADATTTNSQLPLADTDINWDRLDKTRFHVIGAVLFTAQSGLLHPTAVVKTRMQVAGSESWHVRGGTSVLAQILRSDGVSGIFRGFGTSAIGSIPGRVLALTSLEVSKDIILKHTQATHIPEASRVGLANALAGMISNLVSCVYFVPLDVICQRLMVQGLPGTTFCRGPFDVVRKVVETEGFRGLYRGFGLTAITQSPASALWWGSYAAAQHLIWRSLGYKDDTGEKPSHVEMVTVQASAGMVAGACSSVITTPIDTVKTRLQVMDNYGSERPSVLKTAKILLKEDGWWGFYRGFGPRFLNMSLYGTTMIVTYELINNMGLSIGKIFSRLCAKKEMRILMVGLDAAGKTTILYKLKLGEIVTTIPTIGFNVETVEYKNISFTVWDVGGQDKIRPLWRHYFQNTQGLIFVVDSNDRDRVGEAKDELHRMLNEDELRDAVLLVFANKQDLPNAMNAAEITDRLGLNSLRQRHWYIQSTCATSGEGLYEGLDWLSNNISSKPSFK
;
A
#
# COMPACT_ATOMS: atom_id res chain seq x y z
N MET A 1 -1.39 16.34 46.50
CA MET A 1 -2.67 16.92 46.05
C MET A 1 -2.51 17.17 44.56
N GLU A 2 -3.02 16.22 43.79
CA GLU A 2 -3.03 16.22 42.33
C GLU A 2 -3.74 17.46 41.80
N ALA A 3 -3.13 18.13 40.83
CA ALA A 3 -3.82 19.04 39.93
C ALA A 3 -3.85 18.35 38.56
N ASP A 4 -5.08 18.06 38.12
CA ASP A 4 -5.42 17.35 36.90
C ASP A 4 -4.67 17.86 35.66
N ALA A 5 -4.02 16.93 34.98
CA ALA A 5 -3.52 17.08 33.62
C ALA A 5 -4.68 16.86 32.64
N THR A 6 -5.50 17.88 32.41
CA THR A 6 -6.31 17.99 31.19
C THR A 6 -5.55 18.79 30.15
N THR A 7 -4.51 18.19 29.55
CA THR A 7 -3.98 18.63 28.25
C THR A 7 -4.97 18.21 27.17
N THR A 8 -5.98 19.04 26.96
CA THR A 8 -6.75 19.04 25.72
C THR A 8 -5.80 19.28 24.55
N ASN A 9 -5.60 18.26 23.71
CA ASN A 9 -5.01 18.39 22.38
C ASN A 9 -5.82 19.40 21.57
N SER A 10 -5.47 20.69 21.65
CA SER A 10 -5.91 21.70 20.69
C SER A 10 -5.17 21.45 19.39
N GLN A 11 -5.67 20.50 18.59
CA GLN A 11 -5.24 20.34 17.20
C GLN A 11 -5.55 21.65 16.45
N LEU A 12 -4.50 22.32 16.01
CA LEU A 12 -4.58 23.53 15.19
C LEU A 12 -5.41 23.25 13.92
N PRO A 13 -6.41 24.07 13.57
CA PRO A 13 -7.28 23.85 12.41
C PRO A 13 -6.52 23.71 11.08
N LEU A 14 -5.37 24.39 10.96
CA LEU A 14 -4.47 24.31 9.80
C LEU A 14 -3.63 23.02 9.79
N ALA A 15 -3.32 22.42 10.94
CA ALA A 15 -2.55 21.17 10.99
C ALA A 15 -3.33 19.96 10.44
N ASP A 16 -4.66 20.03 10.43
CA ASP A 16 -5.52 19.06 9.74
C ASP A 16 -5.52 19.23 8.20
N THR A 17 -5.00 20.34 7.67
CA THR A 17 -4.86 20.55 6.21
C THR A 17 -3.56 20.01 5.63
N ASP A 18 -2.58 19.68 6.50
CA ASP A 18 -1.33 19.05 6.09
C ASP A 18 -1.49 17.54 5.86
N ILE A 19 -0.83 17.02 4.83
CA ILE A 19 -0.84 15.59 4.50
C ILE A 19 -0.16 14.81 5.63
N ASN A 20 -0.96 14.13 6.45
CA ASN A 20 -0.48 13.31 7.56
C ASN A 20 -0.34 11.84 7.14
N TRP A 21 0.88 11.46 6.78
CA TRP A 21 1.22 10.12 6.31
C TRP A 21 1.01 9.00 7.33
N ASP A 22 1.00 9.32 8.63
CA ASP A 22 0.86 8.32 9.70
C ASP A 22 -0.58 7.84 9.89
N ARG A 23 -1.56 8.62 9.43
CA ARG A 23 -2.99 8.26 9.47
C ARG A 23 -3.45 7.38 8.29
N LEU A 24 -2.57 7.14 7.32
CA LEU A 24 -2.91 6.48 6.06
C LEU A 24 -2.77 4.96 6.18
N ASP A 25 -3.82 4.20 5.82
CA ASP A 25 -3.72 2.75 5.66
C ASP A 25 -2.77 2.44 4.49
N LYS A 26 -1.54 2.05 4.83
CA LYS A 26 -0.45 1.80 3.87
C LYS A 26 -0.82 0.73 2.84
N THR A 27 -1.55 -0.31 3.24
CA THR A 27 -1.95 -1.41 2.34
C THR A 27 -2.97 -0.93 1.32
N ARG A 28 -3.98 -0.18 1.77
CA ARG A 28 -4.98 0.44 0.87
C ARG A 28 -4.32 1.47 -0.03
N PHE A 29 -3.42 2.29 0.50
CA PHE A 29 -2.67 3.26 -0.28
C PHE A 29 -1.84 2.61 -1.39
N HIS A 30 -1.19 1.48 -1.14
CA HIS A 30 -0.40 0.83 -2.18
C HIS A 30 -1.27 0.21 -3.28
N VAL A 31 -2.38 -0.46 -2.96
CA VAL A 31 -3.24 -1.11 -3.97
C VAL A 31 -4.14 -0.10 -4.69
N ILE A 32 -4.89 0.71 -3.95
CA ILE A 32 -5.82 1.70 -4.51
C ILE A 32 -5.03 2.85 -5.12
N GLY A 33 -3.97 3.30 -4.45
CA GLY A 33 -3.06 4.29 -5.02
C GLY A 33 -2.42 3.79 -6.31
N ALA A 34 -2.03 2.53 -6.44
CA ALA A 34 -1.50 2.02 -7.71
C ALA A 34 -2.51 2.16 -8.87
N VAL A 35 -3.79 1.88 -8.63
CA VAL A 35 -4.86 2.07 -9.65
C VAL A 35 -5.07 3.55 -9.94
N LEU A 36 -5.23 4.38 -8.90
CA LEU A 36 -5.48 5.82 -9.05
C LEU A 36 -4.31 6.54 -9.72
N PHE A 37 -3.07 6.25 -9.32
CA PHE A 37 -1.87 6.82 -9.95
C PHE A 37 -1.70 6.33 -11.40
N THR A 38 -2.10 5.10 -11.72
CA THR A 38 -2.10 4.61 -13.11
C THR A 38 -3.16 5.33 -13.95
N ALA A 39 -4.37 5.51 -13.42
CA ALA A 39 -5.44 6.25 -14.07
C ALA A 39 -5.06 7.72 -14.31
N GLN A 40 -4.48 8.37 -13.28
CA GLN A 40 -3.91 9.72 -13.39
C GLN A 40 -2.82 9.77 -14.46
N SER A 41 -1.87 8.82 -14.44
CA SER A 41 -0.81 8.77 -15.45
C SER A 41 -1.40 8.63 -16.84
N GLY A 42 -2.51 7.90 -17.02
CA GLY A 42 -3.24 7.78 -18.28
C GLY A 42 -3.83 9.12 -18.73
N LEU A 43 -4.47 9.86 -17.82
CA LEU A 43 -5.05 11.17 -18.12
C LEU A 43 -3.99 12.18 -18.58
N LEU A 44 -2.81 12.15 -17.95
CA LEU A 44 -1.72 13.06 -18.26
C LEU A 44 -0.81 12.56 -19.40
N HIS A 45 -0.92 11.30 -19.80
CA HIS A 45 -0.05 10.69 -20.82
C HIS A 45 -0.02 11.44 -22.16
N PRO A 46 -1.16 11.92 -22.71
CA PRO A 46 -1.16 12.68 -23.95
C PRO A 46 -0.25 13.92 -23.90
N THR A 47 -0.21 14.61 -22.76
CA THR A 47 0.67 15.78 -22.56
C THR A 47 2.14 15.38 -22.57
N ALA A 48 2.48 14.20 -22.05
CA ALA A 48 3.84 13.66 -22.08
C ALA A 48 4.28 13.32 -23.50
N VAL A 49 3.42 12.71 -24.32
CA VAL A 49 3.72 12.43 -25.74
C VAL A 49 3.96 13.72 -26.51
N VAL A 50 3.08 14.72 -26.36
CA VAL A 50 3.23 16.02 -27.02
C VAL A 50 4.53 16.71 -26.58
N LYS A 51 4.81 16.73 -25.27
CA LYS A 51 6.06 17.28 -24.71
C LYS A 51 7.28 16.64 -25.37
N THR A 52 7.35 15.31 -25.35
CA THR A 52 8.48 14.53 -25.84
C THR A 52 8.69 14.74 -27.35
N ARG A 53 7.62 14.77 -28.16
CA ARG A 53 7.75 15.08 -29.60
C ARG A 53 8.25 16.50 -29.84
N MET A 54 7.78 17.49 -29.08
CA MET A 54 8.25 18.87 -29.19
C MET A 54 9.73 19.02 -28.82
N GLN A 55 10.19 18.30 -27.79
CA GLN A 55 11.59 18.34 -27.33
C GLN A 55 12.58 17.72 -28.35
N VAL A 56 12.11 16.79 -29.18
CA VAL A 56 12.95 16.07 -30.15
C VAL A 56 12.84 16.64 -31.57
N ALA A 57 11.72 17.28 -31.93
CA ALA A 57 11.51 17.85 -33.27
C ALA A 57 12.64 18.84 -33.66
N GLY A 58 13.04 18.83 -34.94
CA GLY A 58 14.06 19.73 -35.49
C GLY A 58 13.55 21.15 -35.79
N SER A 59 14.48 22.06 -36.12
CA SER A 59 14.25 23.51 -36.30
C SER A 59 13.12 23.84 -37.31
N GLU A 60 13.00 23.06 -38.39
CA GLU A 60 12.02 23.33 -39.46
C GLU A 60 10.55 23.11 -39.06
N SER A 61 10.25 22.51 -37.90
CA SER A 61 8.88 22.16 -37.50
C SER A 61 8.32 22.90 -36.29
N TRP A 62 9.14 23.58 -35.46
CA TRP A 62 8.70 24.04 -34.13
C TRP A 62 8.26 25.50 -34.07
N HIS A 63 8.90 26.41 -34.82
CA HIS A 63 8.57 27.85 -34.78
C HIS A 63 7.13 28.16 -35.22
N VAL A 64 6.48 27.21 -35.91
CA VAL A 64 5.12 27.35 -36.46
C VAL A 64 4.09 26.48 -35.72
N ARG A 65 4.49 25.55 -34.84
CA ARG A 65 3.58 24.55 -34.24
C ARG A 65 3.59 24.57 -32.72
N GLY A 66 2.56 25.18 -32.14
CA GLY A 66 2.24 25.04 -30.72
C GLY A 66 1.85 23.60 -30.35
N GLY A 67 1.82 23.28 -29.05
CA GLY A 67 1.52 21.92 -28.55
C GLY A 67 0.17 21.37 -29.04
N THR A 68 -0.83 22.24 -29.26
CA THR A 68 -2.12 21.89 -29.85
C THR A 68 -2.02 21.45 -31.31
N SER A 69 -1.13 22.07 -32.09
CA SER A 69 -0.86 21.67 -33.48
C SER A 69 -0.17 20.31 -33.55
N VAL A 70 0.78 20.05 -32.65
CA VAL A 70 1.42 18.74 -32.52
C VAL A 70 0.41 17.68 -32.11
N LEU A 71 -0.47 17.95 -31.15
CA LEU A 71 -1.54 17.04 -30.75
C LEU A 71 -2.48 16.72 -31.92
N ALA A 72 -2.93 17.74 -32.65
CA ALA A 72 -3.80 17.57 -33.82
C ALA A 72 -3.10 16.75 -34.93
N GLN A 73 -1.80 16.94 -35.14
CA GLN A 73 -1.02 16.16 -36.07
C GLN A 73 -0.96 14.68 -35.67
N ILE A 74 -0.67 14.38 -34.40
CA ILE A 74 -0.64 12.99 -33.89
C ILE A 74 -2.00 12.33 -34.09
N LEU A 75 -3.10 13.01 -33.74
CA LEU A 75 -4.45 12.47 -33.89
C LEU A 75 -4.81 12.22 -35.35
N ARG A 76 -4.35 13.06 -36.29
CA ARG A 76 -4.57 12.88 -37.72
C ARG A 76 -3.71 11.76 -38.32
N SER A 77 -2.46 11.58 -37.87
CA SER A 77 -1.53 10.62 -38.47
C SER A 77 -1.55 9.24 -37.81
N ASP A 78 -1.59 9.19 -36.48
CA ASP A 78 -1.46 7.98 -35.66
C ASP A 78 -2.78 7.60 -34.94
N GLY A 79 -3.80 8.46 -35.01
CA GLY A 79 -5.07 8.29 -34.29
C GLY A 79 -4.91 8.39 -32.77
N VAL A 80 -5.94 7.94 -32.04
CA VAL A 80 -5.96 7.94 -30.56
C VAL A 80 -4.85 7.05 -29.98
N SER A 81 -4.48 5.97 -30.66
CA SER A 81 -3.39 5.10 -30.22
C SER A 81 -2.03 5.82 -30.17
N GLY A 82 -1.83 6.84 -31.03
CA GLY A 82 -0.60 7.63 -31.10
C GLY A 82 -0.32 8.44 -29.84
N ILE A 83 -1.35 9.04 -29.25
CA ILE A 83 -1.23 9.85 -28.03
C ILE A 83 -1.07 9.02 -26.75
N PHE A 84 -1.19 7.68 -26.85
CA PHE A 84 -0.97 6.72 -25.75
C PHE A 84 0.25 5.82 -25.96
N ARG A 85 1.10 6.08 -26.97
CA ARG A 85 2.34 5.31 -27.17
C ARG A 85 3.22 5.35 -25.93
N GLY A 86 3.70 4.18 -25.51
CA GLY A 86 4.51 4.01 -24.31
C GLY A 86 3.73 3.97 -22.98
N PHE A 87 2.40 4.22 -22.98
CA PHE A 87 1.63 4.22 -21.73
C PHE A 87 1.64 2.87 -21.03
N GLY A 88 1.36 1.77 -21.75
CA GLY A 88 1.35 0.43 -21.15
C GLY A 88 2.71 0.04 -20.54
N THR A 89 3.81 0.44 -21.19
CA THR A 89 5.17 0.24 -20.68
C THR A 89 5.42 1.06 -19.42
N SER A 90 5.05 2.34 -19.42
CA SER A 90 5.16 3.21 -18.24
C SER A 90 4.28 2.72 -17.07
N ALA A 91 3.02 2.37 -17.34
CA ALA A 91 2.05 1.93 -16.34
C ALA A 91 2.51 0.64 -15.64
N ILE A 92 2.76 -0.43 -16.40
CA ILE A 92 3.19 -1.72 -15.85
C ILE A 92 4.60 -1.60 -15.26
N GLY A 93 5.50 -0.92 -15.97
CA GLY A 93 6.88 -0.76 -15.55
C GLY A 93 7.01 0.07 -14.28
N SER A 94 6.13 1.04 -14.01
CA SER A 94 6.27 1.91 -12.83
C SER A 94 6.07 1.19 -11.49
N ILE A 95 5.36 0.05 -11.46
CA ILE A 95 4.99 -0.63 -10.21
C ILE A 95 6.22 -1.14 -9.45
N PRO A 96 7.12 -1.97 -10.02
CA PRO A 96 8.36 -2.37 -9.35
C PRO A 96 9.23 -1.18 -8.96
N GLY A 97 9.30 -0.16 -9.81
CA GLY A 97 10.11 1.03 -9.54
C GLY A 97 9.63 1.81 -8.30
N ARG A 98 8.30 1.89 -8.08
CA ARG A 98 7.74 2.51 -6.86
C ARG A 98 8.08 1.73 -5.60
N VAL A 99 8.01 0.40 -5.66
CA VAL A 99 8.39 -0.47 -4.53
C VAL A 99 9.86 -0.27 -4.19
N LEU A 100 10.74 -0.31 -5.20
CA LEU A 100 12.17 -0.06 -5.01
C LEU A 100 12.45 1.32 -4.39
N ALA A 101 11.78 2.36 -4.88
CA ALA A 101 11.94 3.72 -4.35
C ALA A 101 11.57 3.80 -2.86
N LEU A 102 10.40 3.26 -2.49
CA LEU A 102 9.90 3.30 -1.12
C LEU A 102 10.75 2.47 -0.17
N THR A 103 11.06 1.23 -0.53
CA THR A 103 11.93 0.37 0.28
C THR A 103 13.31 1.00 0.45
N SER A 104 13.89 1.53 -0.64
CA SER A 104 15.19 2.21 -0.55
C SER A 104 15.11 3.47 0.32
N LEU A 105 14.00 4.21 0.30
CA LEU A 105 13.81 5.39 1.12
C LEU A 105 13.74 5.02 2.61
N GLU A 106 12.90 4.05 2.98
CA GLU A 106 12.71 3.62 4.36
C GLU A 106 14.00 3.02 4.95
N VAL A 107 14.65 2.11 4.22
CA VAL A 107 15.89 1.46 4.66
C VAL A 107 17.01 2.49 4.81
N SER A 108 17.19 3.39 3.83
CA SER A 108 18.24 4.42 3.90
C SER A 108 18.00 5.37 5.07
N LYS A 109 16.73 5.77 5.30
CA LYS A 109 16.36 6.65 6.40
C LYS A 109 16.66 6.02 7.76
N ASP A 110 16.30 4.75 7.96
CA ASP A 110 16.58 4.02 9.21
C ASP A 110 18.09 3.91 9.47
N ILE A 111 18.87 3.55 8.44
CA ILE A 111 20.34 3.47 8.55
C ILE A 111 20.94 4.82 8.94
N ILE A 112 20.54 5.91 8.27
CA ILE A 112 21.09 7.25 8.53
C ILE A 112 20.68 7.74 9.92
N LEU A 113 19.45 7.50 10.35
CA LEU A 113 18.99 7.87 11.70
C LEU A 113 19.78 7.11 12.77
N LYS A 114 20.02 5.81 12.62
CA LYS A 114 20.85 5.02 13.54
C LYS A 114 22.29 5.55 13.63
N HIS A 115 22.89 5.93 12.50
CA HIS A 115 24.27 6.46 12.50
C HIS A 115 24.37 7.90 13.03
N THR A 116 23.31 8.69 12.92
CA THR A 116 23.29 10.08 13.40
C THR A 116 22.80 10.23 14.84
N GLN A 117 22.32 9.16 15.47
CA GLN A 117 21.93 9.14 16.89
C GLN A 117 23.08 9.50 17.84
N ALA A 118 24.33 9.18 17.48
CA ALA A 118 25.52 9.47 18.30
C ALA A 118 26.06 10.91 18.14
N THR A 119 25.40 11.77 17.35
CA THR A 119 25.87 13.13 17.07
C THR A 119 25.08 14.18 17.86
N HIS A 120 25.74 15.25 18.31
CA HIS A 120 25.10 16.39 19.04
C HIS A 120 24.23 17.31 18.15
N ILE A 121 23.61 16.76 17.10
CA ILE A 121 22.78 17.53 16.17
C ILE A 121 21.35 17.63 16.72
N PRO A 122 20.70 18.81 16.68
CA PRO A 122 19.28 18.96 17.02
C PRO A 122 18.39 17.99 16.27
N GLU A 123 17.37 17.44 16.93
CA GLU A 123 16.53 16.36 16.39
C GLU A 123 15.86 16.73 15.05
N ALA A 124 15.33 17.95 14.93
CA ALA A 124 14.73 18.43 13.68
C ALA A 124 15.73 18.44 12.51
N SER A 125 16.96 18.92 12.76
CA SER A 125 18.03 18.93 11.76
C SER A 125 18.51 17.53 11.39
N ARG A 126 18.57 16.62 12.37
CA ARG A 126 18.89 15.20 12.15
C ARG A 126 17.85 14.51 11.27
N VAL A 127 16.56 14.68 11.57
CA VAL A 127 15.46 14.11 10.78
C VAL A 127 15.44 14.72 9.37
N GLY A 128 15.64 16.04 9.24
CA GLY A 128 15.75 16.71 7.95
C GLY A 128 16.89 16.19 7.10
N LEU A 129 18.09 16.05 7.67
CA LEU A 129 19.27 15.50 6.99
C LEU A 129 19.06 14.05 6.57
N ALA A 130 18.48 13.22 7.45
CA ALA A 130 18.19 11.83 7.16
C ALA A 130 17.19 11.68 6.00
N ASN A 131 16.11 12.47 6.00
CA ASN A 131 15.14 12.48 4.90
C ASN A 131 15.79 12.93 3.58
N ALA A 132 16.63 13.97 3.60
CA ALA A 132 17.29 14.48 2.39
C ALA A 132 18.24 13.43 1.78
N LEU A 133 19.14 12.86 2.59
CA LEU A 133 20.10 11.85 2.15
C LEU A 133 19.40 10.55 1.73
N ALA A 134 18.41 10.08 2.49
CA ALA A 134 17.62 8.92 2.12
C ALA A 134 16.87 9.13 0.80
N GLY A 135 16.33 10.33 0.58
CA GLY A 135 15.70 10.71 -0.69
C GLY A 135 16.67 10.69 -1.87
N MET A 136 17.91 11.15 -1.68
CA MET A 136 18.96 11.09 -2.71
C MET A 136 19.39 9.65 -3.04
N ILE A 137 19.60 8.82 -2.01
CA ILE A 137 19.95 7.41 -2.19
C ILE A 137 18.82 6.66 -2.89
N SER A 138 17.59 6.82 -2.40
CA SER A 138 16.39 6.26 -3.02
C SER A 138 16.26 6.66 -4.48
N ASN A 139 16.51 7.91 -4.82
CA ASN A 139 16.49 8.39 -6.20
C ASN A 139 17.53 7.68 -7.08
N LEU A 140 18.77 7.52 -6.61
CA LEU A 140 19.83 6.83 -7.35
C LEU A 140 19.50 5.35 -7.59
N VAL A 141 19.00 4.66 -6.56
CA VAL A 141 18.56 3.26 -6.67
C VAL A 141 17.40 3.13 -7.65
N SER A 142 16.43 4.04 -7.55
CA SER A 142 15.26 4.08 -8.44
C SER A 142 15.67 4.34 -9.90
N CYS A 143 16.67 5.20 -10.14
CA CYS A 143 17.18 5.48 -11.48
C CYS A 143 17.72 4.23 -12.19
N VAL A 144 18.27 3.25 -11.46
CA VAL A 144 18.79 1.99 -12.06
C VAL A 144 17.69 1.24 -12.81
N TYR A 145 16.45 1.33 -12.32
CA TYR A 145 15.28 0.70 -12.92
C TYR A 145 14.51 1.64 -13.85
N PHE A 146 14.30 2.89 -13.43
CA PHE A 146 13.48 3.83 -14.19
C PHE A 146 14.15 4.37 -15.45
N VAL A 147 15.48 4.50 -15.51
CA VAL A 147 16.14 5.07 -16.69
C VAL A 147 15.97 4.18 -17.93
N PRO A 148 16.20 2.86 -17.88
CA PRO A 148 15.87 1.96 -19.00
C PRO A 148 14.41 2.04 -19.42
N LEU A 149 13.49 2.09 -18.45
CA LEU A 149 12.07 2.20 -18.72
C LEU A 149 11.72 3.52 -19.43
N ASP A 150 12.30 4.62 -18.97
CA ASP A 150 12.16 5.96 -19.58
C ASP A 150 12.71 5.94 -21.01
N VAL A 151 13.92 5.44 -21.26
CA VAL A 151 14.47 5.32 -22.63
C VAL A 151 13.53 4.57 -23.56
N ILE A 152 12.98 3.44 -23.12
CA ILE A 152 12.01 2.67 -23.91
C ILE A 152 10.76 3.50 -24.20
N CYS A 153 10.19 4.15 -23.18
CA CYS A 153 8.99 4.97 -23.34
C CYS A 153 9.22 6.16 -24.26
N GLN A 154 10.32 6.91 -24.09
CA GLN A 154 10.65 8.08 -24.91
C GLN A 154 10.78 7.70 -26.39
N ARG A 155 11.44 6.58 -26.71
CA ARG A 155 11.57 6.06 -28.07
C ARG A 155 10.24 5.62 -28.69
N LEU A 156 9.31 5.11 -27.88
CA LEU A 156 7.93 4.82 -28.33
C LEU A 156 7.14 6.11 -28.59
N MET A 157 7.29 7.14 -27.75
CA MET A 157 6.54 8.40 -27.84
C MET A 157 6.89 9.25 -29.07
N VAL A 158 8.15 9.22 -29.51
CA VAL A 158 8.65 10.04 -30.63
C VAL A 158 8.43 9.47 -32.03
N GLN A 159 7.90 8.24 -32.12
CA GLN A 159 7.69 7.59 -33.41
C GLN A 159 6.86 8.45 -34.36
N GLY A 160 7.27 8.50 -35.63
CA GLY A 160 6.66 9.34 -36.66
C GLY A 160 7.37 10.68 -36.85
N LEU A 161 8.42 10.98 -36.07
CA LEU A 161 9.31 12.11 -36.33
C LEU A 161 10.47 11.71 -37.28
N PRO A 162 10.92 12.64 -38.15
CA PRO A 162 12.10 12.41 -38.98
C PRO A 162 13.32 12.04 -38.14
N GLY A 163 14.09 11.03 -38.57
CA GLY A 163 15.30 10.59 -37.87
C GLY A 163 15.07 9.70 -36.64
N THR A 164 13.83 9.26 -36.38
CA THR A 164 13.51 8.28 -35.33
C THR A 164 13.36 6.87 -35.90
N THR A 165 13.79 5.86 -35.15
CA THR A 165 13.64 4.46 -35.52
C THR A 165 12.23 3.94 -35.21
N PHE A 166 11.54 3.39 -36.21
CA PHE A 166 10.24 2.75 -36.01
C PHE A 166 10.39 1.50 -35.15
N CYS A 167 9.57 1.36 -34.10
CA CYS A 167 9.60 0.21 -33.19
C CYS A 167 8.20 -0.36 -32.97
N ARG A 168 8.05 -1.68 -33.06
CA ARG A 168 6.73 -2.34 -32.91
C ARG A 168 6.22 -2.35 -31.46
N GLY A 169 7.13 -2.28 -30.48
CA GLY A 169 6.80 -2.34 -29.06
C GLY A 169 8.03 -2.25 -28.17
N PRO A 170 7.88 -2.36 -26.84
CA PRO A 170 8.96 -2.12 -25.89
C PRO A 170 10.14 -3.09 -26.05
N PHE A 171 9.88 -4.37 -26.31
CA PHE A 171 10.94 -5.36 -26.51
C PHE A 171 11.71 -5.15 -27.82
N ASP A 172 11.05 -4.63 -28.87
CA ASP A 172 11.70 -4.26 -30.13
C ASP A 172 12.61 -3.04 -29.93
N VAL A 173 12.20 -2.08 -29.10
CA VAL A 173 13.06 -0.96 -28.68
C VAL A 173 14.30 -1.48 -27.94
N VAL A 174 14.13 -2.36 -26.95
CA VAL A 174 15.27 -2.94 -26.20
C VAL A 174 16.24 -3.64 -27.14
N ARG A 175 15.74 -4.48 -28.04
CA ARG A 175 16.55 -5.19 -29.02
C ARG A 175 17.36 -4.22 -29.88
N LYS A 176 16.69 -3.25 -30.51
CA LYS A 176 17.33 -2.27 -31.40
C LYS A 176 18.37 -1.43 -30.68
N VAL A 177 18.07 -0.93 -29.49
CA VAL A 177 19.02 -0.13 -28.69
C VAL A 177 20.23 -0.96 -28.29
N VAL A 178 20.04 -2.22 -27.87
CA VAL A 178 21.16 -3.09 -27.50
C VAL A 178 22.02 -3.45 -28.72
N GLU A 179 21.41 -3.66 -29.89
CA GLU A 179 22.11 -3.94 -31.14
C GLU A 179 22.90 -2.73 -31.66
N THR A 180 22.36 -1.51 -31.58
CA THR A 180 23.00 -0.30 -32.15
C THR A 180 23.89 0.45 -31.17
N GLU A 181 23.51 0.54 -29.89
CA GLU A 181 24.20 1.34 -28.86
C GLU A 181 24.83 0.48 -27.75
N GLY A 182 24.55 -0.83 -27.74
CA GLY A 182 24.92 -1.72 -26.63
C GLY A 182 24.06 -1.51 -25.39
N PHE A 183 24.35 -2.28 -24.34
CA PHE A 183 23.58 -2.21 -23.08
C PHE A 183 23.61 -0.82 -22.42
N ARG A 184 24.68 -0.05 -22.63
CA ARG A 184 24.81 1.32 -22.11
C ARG A 184 23.80 2.30 -22.76
N GLY A 185 23.28 2.00 -23.95
CA GLY A 185 22.24 2.81 -24.60
C GLY A 185 20.94 2.88 -23.78
N LEU A 186 20.60 1.81 -23.05
CA LEU A 186 19.42 1.80 -22.16
C LEU A 186 19.58 2.74 -20.95
N TYR A 187 20.80 3.10 -20.59
CA TYR A 187 21.10 3.97 -19.45
C TYR A 187 21.45 5.40 -19.86
N ARG A 188 21.16 5.76 -21.11
CA ARG A 188 21.44 7.08 -21.64
C ARG A 188 20.63 8.13 -20.90
N GLY A 189 21.31 9.19 -20.46
CA GLY A 189 20.70 10.22 -19.62
C GLY A 189 20.58 9.87 -18.13
N PHE A 190 21.17 8.76 -17.64
CA PHE A 190 21.16 8.40 -16.22
C PHE A 190 21.66 9.54 -15.33
N GLY A 191 22.84 10.11 -15.62
CA GLY A 191 23.41 11.20 -14.82
C GLY A 191 22.53 12.46 -14.81
N LEU A 192 21.93 12.81 -15.96
CA LEU A 192 20.98 13.92 -16.04
C LEU A 192 19.72 13.64 -15.23
N THR A 193 19.22 12.40 -15.24
CA THR A 193 18.04 11.99 -14.45
C THR A 193 18.33 12.06 -12.96
N ALA A 194 19.48 11.52 -12.52
CA ALA A 194 19.89 11.52 -11.12
C ALA A 194 20.05 12.95 -10.56
N ILE A 195 20.67 13.85 -11.33
CA ILE A 195 20.91 15.25 -10.91
C ILE A 195 19.63 16.09 -10.99
N THR A 196 18.67 15.74 -11.85
CA THR A 196 17.45 16.55 -11.99
C THR A 196 16.34 16.16 -11.03
N GLN A 197 16.12 14.87 -10.78
CA GLN A 197 14.93 14.41 -10.07
C GLN A 197 14.87 14.90 -8.61
N SER A 198 15.90 14.66 -7.79
CA SER A 198 15.85 15.08 -6.38
C SER A 198 15.76 16.61 -6.21
N PRO A 199 16.57 17.44 -6.91
CA PRO A 199 16.42 18.89 -6.82
C PRO A 199 15.09 19.39 -7.39
N ALA A 200 14.57 18.78 -8.46
CA ALA A 200 13.27 19.15 -9.02
C ALA A 200 12.13 18.89 -8.01
N SER A 201 12.18 17.77 -7.29
CA SER A 201 11.23 17.45 -6.22
C SER A 201 11.35 18.42 -5.05
N ALA A 202 12.58 18.71 -4.59
CA ALA A 202 12.81 19.67 -3.50
C ALA A 202 12.30 21.06 -3.87
N LEU A 203 12.58 21.51 -5.09
CA LEU A 203 12.09 22.78 -5.62
C LEU A 203 10.57 22.80 -5.71
N TRP A 204 9.94 21.73 -6.20
CA TRP A 204 8.49 21.64 -6.29
C TRP A 204 7.84 21.73 -4.91
N TRP A 205 8.26 20.89 -3.96
CA TRP A 205 7.69 20.88 -2.60
C TRP A 205 7.98 22.17 -1.83
N GLY A 206 9.18 22.74 -1.97
CA GLY A 206 9.54 24.02 -1.35
C GLY A 206 8.70 25.18 -1.90
N SER A 207 8.57 25.27 -3.23
CA SER A 207 7.71 26.28 -3.87
C SER A 207 6.23 26.07 -3.52
N TYR A 208 5.78 24.83 -3.43
CA TYR A 208 4.41 24.49 -3.05
C TYR A 208 4.09 24.96 -1.63
N ALA A 209 4.92 24.60 -0.64
CA ALA A 209 4.75 25.00 0.75
C ALA A 209 4.78 26.53 0.92
N ALA A 210 5.73 27.20 0.25
CA ALA A 210 5.81 28.65 0.27
C ALA A 210 4.56 29.31 -0.36
N ALA A 211 4.08 28.78 -1.49
CA ALA A 211 2.89 29.30 -2.15
C ALA A 211 1.62 29.09 -1.30
N GLN A 212 1.43 27.91 -0.71
CA GLN A 212 0.31 27.67 0.20
C GLN A 212 0.31 28.66 1.36
N HIS A 213 1.44 28.82 2.03
CA HIS A 213 1.56 29.71 3.18
C HIS A 213 1.29 31.18 2.81
N LEU A 214 1.75 31.64 1.64
CA LEU A 214 1.43 32.99 1.15
C LEU A 214 -0.05 33.17 0.80
N ILE A 215 -0.66 32.18 0.14
CA ILE A 215 -2.07 32.26 -0.28
C ILE A 215 -2.98 32.21 0.95
N TRP A 216 -2.74 31.31 1.91
CA TRP A 216 -3.52 31.24 3.15
C TRP A 216 -3.48 32.56 3.93
N ARG A 217 -2.28 33.16 4.07
CA ARG A 217 -2.12 34.48 4.68
C ARG A 217 -2.87 35.57 3.92
N SER A 218 -2.90 35.51 2.59
CA SER A 218 -3.63 36.48 1.77
C SER A 218 -5.15 36.37 1.90
N LEU A 219 -5.65 35.18 2.23
CA LEU A 219 -7.06 34.90 2.49
C LEU A 219 -7.48 35.23 3.94
N GLY A 220 -6.56 35.72 4.76
CA GLY A 220 -6.84 36.13 6.14
C GLY A 220 -6.74 35.00 7.18
N TYR A 221 -6.45 33.77 6.76
CA TYR A 221 -6.18 32.66 7.67
C TYR A 221 -4.81 32.88 8.34
N LYS A 222 -4.81 32.91 9.67
CA LYS A 222 -3.60 32.96 10.50
C LYS A 222 -3.57 31.68 11.35
N ASP A 223 -2.39 31.30 11.84
CA ASP A 223 -2.23 30.08 12.63
C ASP A 223 -3.15 30.03 13.89
N ASP A 224 -3.66 31.19 14.33
CA ASP A 224 -4.55 31.36 15.49
C ASP A 224 -6.06 31.44 15.16
N THR A 225 -6.48 31.37 13.89
CA THR A 225 -7.92 31.43 13.55
C THR A 225 -8.59 30.06 13.69
N GLY A 226 -9.60 29.96 14.57
CA GLY A 226 -10.38 28.75 14.83
C GLY A 226 -11.34 28.31 13.71
N GLU A 227 -11.45 29.09 12.63
CA GLU A 227 -12.33 28.80 11.50
C GLU A 227 -11.67 27.82 10.53
N LYS A 228 -12.37 26.70 10.27
CA LYS A 228 -11.92 25.73 9.27
C LYS A 228 -12.24 26.26 7.86
N PRO A 229 -11.27 26.25 6.93
CA PRO A 229 -11.53 26.66 5.56
C PRO A 229 -12.56 25.75 4.90
N SER A 230 -13.39 26.31 4.01
CA SER A 230 -14.32 25.51 3.22
C SER A 230 -13.57 24.57 2.27
N HIS A 231 -14.23 23.48 1.85
CA HIS A 231 -13.67 22.55 0.87
C HIS A 231 -13.27 23.24 -0.44
N VAL A 232 -14.02 24.25 -0.87
CA VAL A 232 -13.73 24.99 -2.12
C VAL A 232 -12.48 25.85 -1.95
N GLU A 233 -12.32 26.53 -0.81
CA GLU A 233 -11.10 27.29 -0.51
C GLU A 233 -9.88 26.36 -0.43
N MET A 234 -10.00 25.24 0.27
CA MET A 234 -8.91 24.26 0.39
C MET A 234 -8.43 23.77 -0.98
N VAL A 235 -9.34 23.31 -1.84
CA VAL A 235 -9.02 22.85 -3.19
C VAL A 235 -8.44 23.99 -4.05
N THR A 236 -8.97 25.21 -3.92
CA THR A 236 -8.50 26.37 -4.69
C THR A 236 -7.08 26.78 -4.30
N VAL A 237 -6.77 26.81 -3.00
CA VAL A 237 -5.43 27.13 -2.49
C VAL A 237 -4.43 26.05 -2.92
N GLN A 238 -4.79 24.78 -2.74
CA GLN A 238 -3.95 23.65 -3.15
C GLN A 238 -3.68 23.65 -4.67
N ALA A 239 -4.69 23.89 -5.51
CA ALA A 239 -4.53 23.96 -6.95
C ALA A 239 -3.65 25.16 -7.37
N SER A 240 -3.86 26.33 -6.75
CA SER A 240 -3.08 27.54 -7.02
C SER A 240 -1.62 27.39 -6.61
N ALA A 241 -1.37 26.84 -5.42
CA ALA A 241 -0.02 26.50 -4.97
C ALA A 241 0.64 25.44 -5.87
N GLY A 242 -0.13 24.44 -6.31
CA GLY A 242 0.32 23.43 -7.27
C GLY A 242 0.76 24.02 -8.61
N MET A 243 0.03 25.02 -9.13
CA MET A 243 0.41 25.74 -10.35
C MET A 243 1.68 26.57 -10.16
N VAL A 244 1.83 27.27 -9.03
CA VAL A 244 3.05 28.06 -8.73
C VAL A 244 4.26 27.13 -8.62
N ALA A 245 4.13 26.02 -7.89
CA ALA A 245 5.17 25.00 -7.78
C ALA A 245 5.52 24.36 -9.12
N GLY A 246 4.50 24.05 -9.92
CA GLY A 246 4.65 23.54 -11.29
C GLY A 246 5.40 24.53 -12.20
N ALA A 247 5.09 25.82 -12.12
CA ALA A 247 5.77 26.89 -12.86
C ALA A 247 7.26 27.00 -12.44
N CYS A 248 7.53 27.16 -11.14
CA CYS A 248 8.89 27.31 -10.63
C CYS A 248 9.76 26.10 -10.99
N SER A 249 9.25 24.89 -10.75
CA SER A 249 9.99 23.66 -11.05
C SER A 249 10.19 23.46 -12.55
N SER A 250 9.17 23.71 -13.38
CA SER A 250 9.30 23.58 -14.84
C SER A 250 10.31 24.57 -15.43
N VAL A 251 10.31 25.84 -15.03
CA VAL A 251 11.25 26.85 -15.57
C VAL A 251 12.71 26.44 -15.36
N ILE A 252 13.03 25.92 -14.17
CA ILE A 252 14.40 25.53 -13.80
C ILE A 252 14.79 24.21 -14.45
N THR A 253 13.87 23.25 -14.54
CA THR A 253 14.21 21.87 -14.93
C THR A 253 14.03 21.59 -16.42
N THR A 254 13.31 22.43 -17.17
CA THR A 254 13.05 22.22 -18.61
C THR A 254 14.32 22.14 -19.44
N PRO A 255 15.33 23.04 -19.28
CA PRO A 255 16.56 22.96 -20.08
C PRO A 255 17.26 21.61 -19.99
N ILE A 256 17.34 21.06 -18.77
CA ILE A 256 18.01 19.78 -18.54
C ILE A 256 17.15 18.63 -19.06
N ASP A 257 15.84 18.68 -18.89
CA ASP A 257 14.91 17.69 -19.43
C ASP A 257 14.95 17.64 -20.96
N THR A 258 14.98 18.79 -21.63
CA THR A 258 15.06 18.86 -23.10
C THR A 258 16.35 18.22 -23.61
N VAL A 259 17.49 18.52 -22.97
CA VAL A 259 18.76 17.88 -23.30
C VAL A 259 18.72 16.37 -23.03
N LYS A 260 18.14 15.94 -21.90
CA LYS A 260 17.96 14.53 -21.55
C LYS A 260 17.10 13.78 -22.57
N THR A 261 15.91 14.27 -22.87
CA THR A 261 14.96 13.64 -23.80
C THR A 261 15.60 13.50 -25.19
N ARG A 262 16.25 14.55 -25.67
CA ARG A 262 16.94 14.54 -26.96
C ARG A 262 18.10 13.55 -26.96
N LEU A 263 18.88 13.52 -25.87
CA LEU A 263 19.94 12.54 -25.67
C LEU A 263 19.39 11.11 -25.64
N GLN A 264 18.24 10.81 -25.04
CA GLN A 264 17.70 9.45 -24.94
C GLN A 264 17.13 8.89 -26.25
N VAL A 265 16.72 9.77 -27.15
CA VAL A 265 15.96 9.38 -28.35
C VAL A 265 16.75 9.48 -29.65
N MET A 266 17.65 10.47 -29.78
CA MET A 266 18.30 10.71 -31.05
C MET A 266 19.31 9.61 -31.41
N ASP A 267 19.03 8.96 -32.54
CA ASP A 267 19.83 7.87 -33.13
C ASP A 267 20.96 8.40 -34.01
N ASN A 268 20.76 9.51 -34.72
CA ASN A 268 21.71 10.07 -35.68
C ASN A 268 22.44 11.31 -35.14
N TYR A 269 23.61 11.13 -34.52
CA TYR A 269 24.52 12.23 -34.16
C TYR A 269 25.64 12.46 -35.19
N GLY A 270 25.49 11.93 -36.41
CA GLY A 270 26.63 11.62 -37.27
C GLY A 270 27.46 10.47 -36.66
N SER A 271 28.52 10.04 -37.30
CA SER A 271 29.37 8.88 -36.92
C SER A 271 30.02 8.93 -35.52
N GLU A 272 29.65 9.90 -34.68
CA GLU A 272 30.22 10.16 -33.36
C GLU A 272 29.23 9.86 -32.23
N ARG A 273 29.78 9.48 -31.08
CA ARG A 273 28.98 9.16 -29.90
C ARG A 273 28.20 10.39 -29.38
N PRO A 274 26.97 10.16 -28.92
CA PRO A 274 26.13 11.20 -28.34
C PRO A 274 26.68 11.69 -26.99
N SER A 275 26.66 13.01 -26.79
CA SER A 275 27.15 13.66 -25.58
C SER A 275 26.19 14.78 -25.16
N VAL A 276 26.12 15.03 -23.84
CA VAL A 276 25.32 16.12 -23.26
C VAL A 276 25.73 17.46 -23.88
N LEU A 277 27.03 17.74 -23.94
CA LEU A 277 27.56 19.01 -24.48
C LEU A 277 27.26 19.14 -25.98
N LYS A 278 27.39 18.06 -26.75
CA LYS A 278 27.08 18.06 -28.18
C LYS A 278 25.58 18.32 -28.42
N THR A 279 24.71 17.67 -27.64
CA THR A 279 23.26 17.87 -27.70
C THR A 279 22.87 19.31 -27.36
N ALA A 280 23.47 19.89 -26.31
CA ALA A 280 23.26 21.29 -25.94
C ALA A 280 23.75 22.25 -27.04
N LYS A 281 24.92 21.99 -27.64
CA LYS A 281 25.43 22.78 -28.77
C LYS A 281 24.52 22.71 -30.00
N ILE A 282 23.97 21.54 -30.31
CA ILE A 282 23.01 21.38 -31.42
C ILE A 282 21.73 22.17 -31.14
N LEU A 283 21.17 22.08 -29.93
CA LEU A 283 19.99 22.87 -29.53
C LEU A 283 20.25 24.37 -29.65
N LEU A 284 21.40 24.84 -29.15
CA LEU A 284 21.78 26.24 -29.23
C LEU A 284 21.99 26.71 -30.68
N LYS A 285 22.52 25.84 -31.55
CA LYS A 285 22.72 26.15 -32.97
C LYS A 285 21.39 26.20 -33.75
N GLU A 286 20.45 25.32 -33.43
CA GLU A 286 19.15 25.25 -34.11
C GLU A 286 18.24 26.44 -33.77
N ASP A 287 18.18 26.82 -32.49
CA ASP A 287 17.13 27.71 -31.96
C ASP A 287 17.61 28.74 -30.92
N GLY A 288 18.92 28.79 -30.68
CA GLY A 288 19.46 29.55 -29.56
C GLY A 288 18.94 29.05 -28.21
N TRP A 289 18.72 29.97 -27.29
CA TRP A 289 18.31 29.67 -25.92
C TRP A 289 16.89 29.10 -25.81
N TRP A 290 16.01 29.44 -26.76
CA TRP A 290 14.63 28.94 -26.79
C TRP A 290 14.54 27.45 -27.10
N GLY A 291 15.56 26.87 -27.76
CA GLY A 291 15.65 25.43 -28.02
C GLY A 291 15.59 24.60 -26.73
N PHE A 292 16.18 25.10 -25.64
CA PHE A 292 16.18 24.42 -24.33
C PHE A 292 14.79 24.37 -23.67
N TYR A 293 13.90 25.28 -24.06
CA TYR A 293 12.53 25.39 -23.55
C TYR A 293 11.47 24.77 -24.49
N ARG A 294 11.90 24.03 -25.53
CA ARG A 294 10.99 23.23 -26.36
C ARG A 294 10.13 22.30 -25.49
N GLY A 295 8.83 22.32 -25.70
CA GLY A 295 7.88 21.51 -24.92
C GLY A 295 7.58 22.04 -23.51
N PHE A 296 7.99 23.28 -23.17
CA PHE A 296 7.71 23.90 -21.87
C PHE A 296 6.21 23.89 -21.52
N GLY A 297 5.32 24.31 -22.44
CA GLY A 297 3.88 24.36 -22.19
C GLY A 297 3.27 23.03 -21.73
N PRO A 298 3.41 21.95 -22.50
CA PRO A 298 2.98 20.61 -22.08
C PRO A 298 3.64 20.13 -20.77
N ARG A 299 4.91 20.48 -20.52
CA ARG A 299 5.61 20.13 -19.26
C ARG A 299 5.02 20.88 -18.07
N PHE A 300 4.82 22.18 -18.19
CA PHE A 300 4.17 23.01 -17.17
C PHE A 300 2.79 22.47 -16.84
N LEU A 301 1.97 22.18 -17.86
CA LEU A 301 0.64 21.60 -17.66
C LEU A 301 0.72 20.26 -16.91
N ASN A 302 1.65 19.38 -17.29
CA ASN A 302 1.85 18.09 -16.63
C ASN A 302 2.28 18.26 -15.15
N MET A 303 3.26 19.12 -14.86
CA MET A 303 3.77 19.35 -13.51
C MET A 303 2.74 20.05 -12.60
N SER A 304 1.95 20.98 -13.15
CA SER A 304 0.87 21.65 -12.41
C SER A 304 -0.27 20.69 -12.07
N LEU A 305 -0.67 19.83 -13.01
CA LEU A 305 -1.72 18.84 -12.77
C LEU A 305 -1.25 17.69 -11.87
N TYR A 306 0.04 17.34 -11.89
CA TYR A 306 0.59 16.28 -11.04
C TYR A 306 0.33 16.53 -9.56
N GLY A 307 0.59 17.75 -9.08
CA GLY A 307 0.36 18.16 -7.69
C GLY A 307 -1.11 18.12 -7.29
N THR A 308 -1.98 18.79 -8.06
CA THR A 308 -3.42 18.81 -7.79
C THR A 308 -4.01 17.41 -7.79
N THR A 309 -3.59 16.55 -8.72
CA THR A 309 -4.14 15.20 -8.81
C THR A 309 -3.65 14.29 -7.70
N MET A 310 -2.41 14.45 -7.22
CA MET A 310 -1.91 13.72 -6.06
C MET A 310 -2.70 14.08 -4.79
N ILE A 311 -3.06 15.34 -4.62
CA ILE A 311 -3.86 15.82 -3.49
C ILE A 311 -5.30 15.30 -3.59
N VAL A 312 -5.93 15.43 -4.76
CA VAL A 312 -7.25 14.83 -5.02
C VAL A 312 -7.21 13.32 -4.78
N THR A 313 -6.13 12.63 -5.16
CA THR A 313 -5.95 11.20 -4.90
C THR A 313 -5.85 10.90 -3.41
N TYR A 314 -5.08 11.69 -2.66
CA TYR A 314 -5.00 11.57 -1.20
C TYR A 314 -6.38 11.81 -0.55
N GLU A 315 -7.09 12.87 -0.93
CA GLU A 315 -8.43 13.17 -0.43
C GLU A 315 -9.43 12.09 -0.80
N LEU A 316 -9.39 11.57 -2.03
CA LEU A 316 -10.21 10.44 -2.45
C LEU A 316 -9.88 9.19 -1.65
N ILE A 317 -8.61 8.85 -1.43
CA ILE A 317 -8.23 7.68 -0.61
C ILE A 317 -8.72 7.85 0.84
N ASN A 318 -8.55 9.05 1.40
CA ASN A 318 -8.96 9.37 2.77
C ASN A 318 -10.49 9.33 2.93
N ASN A 319 -11.23 9.95 2.00
CA ASN A 319 -12.69 10.02 2.03
C ASN A 319 -13.36 8.69 1.60
N MET A 320 -12.79 7.96 0.65
CA MET A 320 -13.32 6.69 0.13
C MET A 320 -12.97 5.48 1.01
N GLY A 321 -12.14 5.65 2.04
CA GLY A 321 -11.80 4.60 3.01
C GLY A 321 -13.01 3.92 3.67
N LEU A 322 -14.17 4.61 3.71
CA LEU A 322 -15.43 4.10 4.25
C LEU A 322 -16.33 3.38 3.22
N SER A 323 -16.25 3.76 1.93
CA SER A 323 -17.16 3.27 0.88
C SER A 323 -16.56 2.15 0.04
N ILE A 324 -15.27 2.22 -0.30
CA ILE A 324 -14.57 1.14 -1.05
C ILE A 324 -14.22 -0.02 -0.13
N GLY A 325 -14.06 0.21 1.18
CA GLY A 325 -13.95 -0.87 2.17
C GLY A 325 -15.07 -1.91 2.03
N LYS A 326 -16.27 -1.50 1.59
CA LYS A 326 -17.42 -2.37 1.32
C LYS A 326 -17.38 -3.09 -0.03
N ILE A 327 -16.65 -2.58 -1.01
CA ILE A 327 -16.54 -3.16 -2.37
C ILE A 327 -15.31 -4.09 -2.44
N PHE A 328 -14.19 -3.67 -1.86
CA PHE A 328 -12.98 -4.49 -1.78
C PHE A 328 -13.14 -5.63 -0.77
N SER A 329 -13.89 -5.45 0.33
CA SER A 329 -14.30 -6.58 1.17
C SER A 329 -15.15 -7.58 0.40
N ARG A 330 -15.97 -7.16 -0.58
CA ARG A 330 -16.73 -8.11 -1.42
C ARG A 330 -15.86 -8.88 -2.41
N LEU A 331 -14.70 -8.37 -2.80
CA LEU A 331 -13.80 -8.99 -3.77
C LEU A 331 -12.62 -9.75 -3.14
N CYS A 332 -12.23 -9.40 -1.91
CA CYS A 332 -11.09 -9.95 -1.17
C CYS A 332 -11.40 -10.21 0.32
N ALA A 333 -12.63 -10.54 0.72
CA ALA A 333 -12.91 -10.87 2.12
C ALA A 333 -12.25 -12.20 2.53
N LYS A 334 -11.32 -12.10 3.51
CA LYS A 334 -11.20 -13.13 4.53
C LYS A 334 -12.56 -13.27 5.22
N LYS A 335 -13.05 -14.49 5.41
CA LYS A 335 -14.35 -14.73 6.07
C LYS A 335 -14.09 -14.58 7.58
N GLU A 336 -14.49 -13.46 8.17
CA GLU A 336 -14.49 -13.32 9.63
C GLU A 336 -15.52 -14.29 10.20
N MET A 337 -15.08 -15.20 11.07
CA MET A 337 -15.93 -16.26 11.60
C MET A 337 -15.92 -16.23 13.13
N ARG A 338 -17.11 -16.14 13.72
CA ARG A 338 -17.22 -16.13 15.18
C ARG A 338 -17.20 -17.56 15.68
N ILE A 339 -16.07 -17.98 16.24
CA ILE A 339 -15.91 -19.28 16.88
C ILE A 339 -15.79 -19.08 18.38
N LEU A 340 -16.50 -19.86 19.18
CA LEU A 340 -16.45 -19.83 20.64
C LEU A 340 -15.67 -21.05 21.15
N MET A 341 -14.64 -20.85 21.98
CA MET A 341 -13.93 -21.95 22.65
C MET A 341 -14.32 -22.01 24.12
N VAL A 342 -14.79 -23.17 24.58
CA VAL A 342 -15.34 -23.39 25.93
C VAL A 342 -14.97 -24.79 26.43
N GLY A 343 -15.20 -25.06 27.70
CA GLY A 343 -14.84 -26.32 28.37
C GLY A 343 -14.68 -26.11 29.86
N LEU A 344 -14.58 -27.20 30.62
CA LEU A 344 -14.39 -27.13 32.08
C LEU A 344 -13.07 -26.45 32.46
N ASP A 345 -12.95 -26.04 33.72
CA ASP A 345 -11.70 -25.53 34.27
C ASP A 345 -10.61 -26.60 34.19
N ALA A 346 -9.36 -26.16 34.06
CA ALA A 346 -8.20 -27.02 33.85
C ALA A 346 -8.19 -27.87 32.56
N ALA A 347 -9.20 -27.80 31.68
CA ALA A 347 -9.24 -28.54 30.42
C ALA A 347 -8.13 -28.16 29.41
N GLY A 348 -7.45 -27.02 29.59
CA GLY A 348 -6.32 -26.58 28.77
C GLY A 348 -6.65 -25.55 27.68
N LYS A 349 -7.80 -24.88 27.76
CA LYS A 349 -8.22 -23.81 26.82
C LYS A 349 -7.17 -22.71 26.65
N THR A 350 -6.69 -22.15 27.77
CA THR A 350 -5.66 -21.10 27.81
C THR A 350 -4.36 -21.58 27.16
N THR A 351 -3.95 -22.82 27.44
CA THR A 351 -2.74 -23.42 26.84
C THR A 351 -2.87 -23.55 25.33
N ILE A 352 -4.04 -23.98 24.82
CA ILE A 352 -4.33 -24.04 23.38
C ILE A 352 -4.26 -22.63 22.77
N LEU A 353 -4.87 -21.64 23.41
CA LEU A 353 -4.86 -20.24 22.95
C LEU A 353 -3.43 -19.71 22.78
N TYR A 354 -2.58 -19.86 23.81
CA TYR A 354 -1.20 -19.39 23.76
C TYR A 354 -0.37 -20.13 22.71
N LYS A 355 -0.56 -21.46 22.58
CA LYS A 355 0.13 -22.27 21.59
C LYS A 355 -0.19 -21.80 20.17
N LEU A 356 -1.45 -21.47 19.90
CA LEU A 356 -1.89 -20.96 18.60
C LEU A 356 -1.45 -19.51 18.34
N LYS A 357 -1.28 -18.70 19.38
CA LYS A 357 -0.93 -17.27 19.25
C LYS A 357 0.58 -17.01 19.10
N LEU A 358 1.42 -17.74 19.83
CA LEU A 358 2.84 -17.40 19.98
C LEU A 358 3.80 -18.40 19.31
N GLY A 359 3.32 -19.56 18.87
CA GLY A 359 4.18 -20.60 18.28
C GLY A 359 5.18 -21.23 19.26
N GLU A 360 5.18 -20.83 20.54
CA GLU A 360 6.10 -21.29 21.59
C GLU A 360 5.38 -21.65 22.91
N ILE A 361 6.03 -22.49 23.72
CA ILE A 361 5.50 -23.01 24.99
C ILE A 361 5.82 -22.01 26.10
N VAL A 362 4.81 -21.31 26.62
CA VAL A 362 4.92 -20.52 27.86
C VAL A 362 4.26 -21.29 29.00
N THR A 363 4.99 -21.53 30.07
CA THR A 363 4.46 -22.07 31.32
C THR A 363 3.43 -21.10 31.90
N THR A 364 2.16 -21.50 31.93
CA THR A 364 1.04 -20.65 32.39
C THR A 364 1.06 -20.47 33.91
N ILE A 365 0.97 -19.23 34.37
CA ILE A 365 0.58 -18.87 35.74
C ILE A 365 -0.97 -18.77 35.75
N PRO A 366 -1.70 -19.24 36.78
CA PRO A 366 -3.16 -19.17 36.80
C PRO A 366 -3.62 -17.70 36.73
N THR A 367 -4.42 -17.35 35.73
CA THR A 367 -4.99 -16.01 35.58
C THR A 367 -6.23 -15.85 36.47
N ILE A 368 -6.29 -14.74 37.21
CA ILE A 368 -7.49 -14.25 37.86
C ILE A 368 -8.20 -13.33 36.84
N GLY A 369 -9.32 -13.78 36.25
CA GLY A 369 -10.20 -12.91 35.45
C GLY A 369 -10.44 -13.32 33.99
N PHE A 370 -11.19 -12.46 33.30
CA PHE A 370 -11.80 -12.61 31.97
C PHE A 370 -10.84 -12.19 30.85
N ASN A 371 -10.51 -13.07 29.87
CA ASN A 371 -9.63 -12.72 28.74
C ASN A 371 -10.28 -13.02 27.37
N VAL A 372 -10.17 -12.06 26.45
CA VAL A 372 -10.73 -12.09 25.09
C VAL A 372 -9.58 -11.89 24.12
N GLU A 373 -9.26 -12.90 23.32
CA GLU A 373 -8.17 -12.78 22.37
C GLU A 373 -8.56 -13.29 20.98
N THR A 374 -8.27 -12.49 19.97
CA THR A 374 -8.46 -12.87 18.56
C THR A 374 -7.20 -13.53 18.03
N VAL A 375 -7.34 -14.72 17.44
CA VAL A 375 -6.25 -15.46 16.79
C VAL A 375 -6.57 -15.61 15.31
N GLU A 376 -5.56 -15.39 14.47
CA GLU A 376 -5.66 -15.63 13.02
C GLU A 376 -5.08 -17.00 12.66
N TYR A 377 -5.87 -17.85 12.00
CA TYR A 377 -5.40 -19.09 11.40
C TYR A 377 -5.90 -19.21 9.95
N LYS A 378 -4.95 -19.30 9.00
CA LYS A 378 -5.22 -19.27 7.56
C LYS A 378 -6.03 -18.03 7.15
N ASN A 379 -7.22 -18.23 6.56
CA ASN A 379 -8.11 -17.16 6.10
C ASN A 379 -9.22 -16.84 7.12
N ILE A 380 -9.07 -17.30 8.36
CA ILE A 380 -10.08 -17.24 9.41
C ILE A 380 -9.51 -16.49 10.61
N SER A 381 -10.25 -15.48 11.06
CA SER A 381 -10.03 -14.83 12.35
C SER A 381 -11.07 -15.37 13.32
N PHE A 382 -10.64 -15.89 14.48
CA PHE A 382 -11.54 -16.39 15.51
C PHE A 382 -11.26 -15.72 16.86
N THR A 383 -12.31 -15.40 17.60
CA THR A 383 -12.22 -14.79 18.93
C THR A 383 -12.32 -15.87 20.00
N VAL A 384 -11.21 -16.18 20.63
CA VAL A 384 -11.15 -17.12 21.76
C VAL A 384 -11.54 -16.38 23.04
N TRP A 385 -12.56 -16.87 23.72
CA TRP A 385 -13.00 -16.34 25.00
C TRP A 385 -12.55 -17.33 26.07
N ASP A 386 -11.49 -16.99 26.81
CA ASP A 386 -11.07 -17.77 27.97
C ASP A 386 -11.99 -17.41 29.15
N VAL A 387 -13.21 -17.94 29.12
CA VAL A 387 -14.08 -17.88 30.28
C VAL A 387 -13.70 -19.07 31.15
N GLY A 388 -13.17 -18.78 32.35
CA GLY A 388 -12.85 -19.83 33.32
C GLY A 388 -14.02 -20.81 33.48
N GLY A 389 -13.72 -22.09 33.61
CA GLY A 389 -14.75 -23.14 33.65
C GLY A 389 -15.31 -23.41 35.04
N GLN A 390 -15.07 -22.52 36.01
CA GLN A 390 -15.59 -22.66 37.37
C GLN A 390 -17.11 -22.44 37.41
N ASP A 391 -17.83 -23.21 38.21
CA ASP A 391 -19.30 -23.22 38.31
C ASP A 391 -19.93 -21.83 38.41
N LYS A 392 -19.27 -20.89 39.11
CA LYS A 392 -19.78 -19.54 39.37
C LYS A 392 -19.82 -18.62 38.14
N ILE A 393 -19.07 -18.92 37.08
CA ILE A 393 -18.93 -18.05 35.90
C ILE A 393 -19.46 -18.67 34.60
N ARG A 394 -19.87 -19.94 34.61
CA ARG A 394 -20.52 -20.63 33.47
C ARG A 394 -21.78 -19.92 32.94
N PRO A 395 -22.65 -19.29 33.77
CA PRO A 395 -23.82 -18.56 33.26
C PRO A 395 -23.46 -17.41 32.30
N LEU A 396 -22.25 -16.87 32.38
CA LEU A 396 -21.80 -15.78 31.51
C LEU A 396 -21.55 -16.23 30.06
N TRP A 397 -21.42 -17.55 29.80
CA TRP A 397 -21.21 -18.08 28.45
C TRP A 397 -22.34 -17.68 27.49
N ARG A 398 -23.57 -17.56 28.01
CA ARG A 398 -24.77 -17.19 27.24
C ARG A 398 -24.66 -15.85 26.50
N HIS A 399 -23.95 -14.88 27.09
CA HIS A 399 -23.73 -13.59 26.44
C HIS A 399 -22.90 -13.68 25.15
N TYR A 400 -22.25 -14.81 24.89
CA TYR A 400 -21.35 -15.01 23.76
C TYR A 400 -21.92 -15.91 22.66
N PHE A 401 -23.11 -16.50 22.85
CA PHE A 401 -23.68 -17.45 21.89
C PHE A 401 -24.14 -16.80 20.59
N GLN A 402 -24.62 -15.56 20.67
CA GLN A 402 -25.13 -14.83 19.49
C GLN A 402 -24.13 -14.84 18.34
N ASN A 403 -24.60 -15.10 17.12
CA ASN A 403 -23.79 -15.12 15.90
C ASN A 403 -22.59 -16.10 15.92
N THR A 404 -22.52 -17.06 16.85
CA THR A 404 -21.44 -18.06 16.88
C THR A 404 -21.68 -19.11 15.80
N GLN A 405 -20.74 -19.23 14.88
CA GLN A 405 -20.80 -20.14 13.72
C GLN A 405 -20.11 -21.48 13.98
N GLY A 406 -19.16 -21.51 14.92
CA GLY A 406 -18.47 -22.71 15.36
C GLY A 406 -18.23 -22.73 16.86
N LEU A 407 -18.29 -23.89 17.46
CA LEU A 407 -18.06 -24.13 18.88
C LEU A 407 -16.89 -25.10 19.02
N ILE A 408 -15.84 -24.71 19.74
CA ILE A 408 -14.74 -25.60 20.15
C ILE A 408 -14.96 -25.96 21.61
N PHE A 409 -15.25 -27.22 21.89
CA PHE A 409 -15.40 -27.72 23.26
C PHE A 409 -14.16 -28.52 23.67
N VAL A 410 -13.44 -28.03 24.67
CA VAL A 410 -12.18 -28.63 25.15
C VAL A 410 -12.44 -29.51 26.36
N VAL A 411 -11.99 -30.77 26.28
CA VAL A 411 -12.20 -31.81 27.28
C VAL A 411 -10.84 -32.28 27.79
N ASP A 412 -10.69 -32.34 29.12
CA ASP A 412 -9.54 -33.00 29.73
C ASP A 412 -9.70 -34.51 29.60
N SER A 413 -8.86 -35.15 28.77
CA SER A 413 -8.95 -36.58 28.53
C SER A 413 -8.49 -37.40 29.73
N ASN A 414 -7.68 -36.83 30.62
CA ASN A 414 -7.15 -37.53 31.79
C ASN A 414 -8.07 -37.38 33.02
N ASP A 415 -9.05 -36.47 32.97
CA ASP A 415 -10.04 -36.24 34.04
C ASP A 415 -11.30 -37.09 33.84
N ARG A 416 -11.20 -38.36 34.25
CA ARG A 416 -12.28 -39.35 34.10
C ARG A 416 -13.47 -39.08 35.02
N ASP A 417 -13.27 -38.37 36.14
CA ASP A 417 -14.31 -38.11 37.12
C ASP A 417 -15.24 -36.98 36.66
N ARG A 418 -14.68 -35.93 36.05
CA ARG A 418 -15.45 -34.76 35.57
C ARG A 418 -15.96 -34.86 34.13
N VAL A 419 -15.74 -35.97 33.44
CA VAL A 419 -16.27 -36.17 32.07
C VAL A 419 -17.80 -36.15 32.02
N GLY A 420 -18.46 -36.60 33.09
CA GLY A 420 -19.92 -36.53 33.23
C GLY A 420 -20.42 -35.08 33.34
N GLU A 421 -19.70 -34.26 34.11
CA GLU A 421 -19.98 -32.83 34.21
C GLU A 421 -19.74 -32.13 32.86
N ALA A 422 -18.66 -32.48 32.15
CA ALA A 422 -18.37 -31.93 30.82
C ALA A 422 -19.48 -32.27 29.81
N LYS A 423 -20.05 -33.47 29.89
CA LYS A 423 -21.22 -33.87 29.10
C LYS A 423 -22.41 -32.98 29.41
N ASP A 424 -22.77 -32.84 30.68
CA ASP A 424 -23.95 -32.09 31.08
C ASP A 424 -23.85 -30.61 30.66
N GLU A 425 -22.66 -30.01 30.78
CA GLU A 425 -22.41 -28.65 30.29
C GLU A 425 -22.49 -28.55 28.76
N LEU A 426 -21.87 -29.48 28.02
CA LEU A 426 -21.93 -29.50 26.56
C LEU A 426 -23.39 -29.57 26.08
N HIS A 427 -24.17 -30.53 26.59
CA HIS A 427 -25.58 -30.67 26.19
C HIS A 427 -26.43 -29.48 26.61
N ARG A 428 -26.15 -28.88 27.78
CA ARG A 428 -26.83 -27.64 28.20
C ARG A 428 -26.57 -26.49 27.22
N MET A 429 -25.32 -26.30 26.78
CA MET A 429 -24.98 -25.28 25.79
C MET A 429 -25.61 -25.56 24.42
N LEU A 430 -25.58 -26.81 23.96
CA LEU A 430 -26.10 -27.18 22.64
C LEU A 430 -27.63 -27.08 22.52
N ASN A 431 -28.34 -27.01 23.65
CA ASN A 431 -29.78 -26.79 23.74
C ASN A 431 -30.20 -25.32 23.61
N GLU A 432 -29.24 -24.39 23.61
CA GLU A 432 -29.52 -22.96 23.48
C GLU A 432 -29.74 -22.61 22.00
N ASP A 433 -30.80 -21.86 21.72
CA ASP A 433 -31.27 -21.58 20.35
C ASP A 433 -30.20 -20.85 19.52
N GLU A 434 -29.42 -19.97 20.14
CA GLU A 434 -28.35 -19.21 19.49
C GLU A 434 -27.21 -20.10 18.97
N LEU A 435 -27.02 -21.28 19.56
CA LEU A 435 -26.00 -22.23 19.13
C LEU A 435 -26.57 -23.32 18.22
N ARG A 436 -27.86 -23.35 17.91
CA ARG A 436 -28.51 -24.41 17.12
C ARG A 436 -27.77 -24.76 15.83
N ASP A 437 -27.28 -23.74 15.13
CA ASP A 437 -26.63 -23.87 13.82
C ASP A 437 -25.10 -23.99 13.85
N ALA A 438 -24.48 -23.87 15.03
CA ALA A 438 -23.03 -23.88 15.18
C ALA A 438 -22.42 -25.26 14.93
N VAL A 439 -21.34 -25.32 14.16
CA VAL A 439 -20.54 -26.55 13.97
C VAL A 439 -19.75 -26.85 15.23
N LEU A 440 -19.76 -28.09 15.71
CA LEU A 440 -19.08 -28.48 16.95
C LEU A 440 -17.74 -29.17 16.64
N LEU A 441 -16.65 -28.65 17.19
CA LEU A 441 -15.37 -29.34 17.29
C LEU A 441 -15.11 -29.68 18.75
N VAL A 442 -14.83 -30.95 19.06
CA VAL A 442 -14.41 -31.39 20.39
C VAL A 442 -12.92 -31.65 20.37
N PHE A 443 -12.17 -30.98 21.24
CA PHE A 443 -10.78 -31.30 21.51
C PHE A 443 -10.68 -32.24 22.70
N ALA A 444 -10.28 -33.48 22.43
CA ALA A 444 -9.87 -34.45 23.44
C ALA A 444 -8.42 -34.14 23.84
N ASN A 445 -8.24 -33.18 24.75
CA ASN A 445 -6.95 -32.61 25.10
C ASN A 445 -6.24 -33.41 26.21
N LYS A 446 -4.92 -33.23 26.33
CA LYS A 446 -4.03 -33.93 27.29
C LYS A 446 -3.83 -35.42 27.00
N GLN A 447 -3.78 -35.78 25.72
CA GLN A 447 -3.50 -37.16 25.27
C GLN A 447 -2.07 -37.64 25.63
N ASP A 448 -1.20 -36.74 26.07
CA ASP A 448 0.14 -37.02 26.57
C ASP A 448 0.16 -37.67 27.98
N LEU A 449 -0.97 -37.66 28.69
CA LEU A 449 -1.06 -38.20 30.06
C LEU A 449 -1.40 -39.69 30.07
N PRO A 450 -0.87 -40.48 31.04
CA PRO A 450 -0.92 -41.95 31.01
C PRO A 450 -2.33 -42.55 31.15
N ASN A 451 -3.29 -41.81 31.71
CA ASN A 451 -4.66 -42.27 31.90
C ASN A 451 -5.66 -41.60 30.94
N ALA A 452 -5.17 -40.93 29.89
CA ALA A 452 -6.00 -40.21 28.94
C ALA A 452 -6.99 -41.14 28.21
N MET A 453 -8.26 -40.76 28.23
CA MET A 453 -9.31 -41.35 27.41
C MET A 453 -9.03 -41.05 25.94
N ASN A 454 -9.11 -42.06 25.08
CA ASN A 454 -8.98 -41.83 23.64
C ASN A 454 -10.25 -41.14 23.07
N ALA A 455 -10.16 -40.66 21.83
CA ALA A 455 -11.28 -39.95 21.19
C ALA A 455 -12.57 -40.79 21.12
N ALA A 456 -12.49 -42.11 20.92
CA ALA A 456 -13.67 -42.99 20.88
C ALA A 456 -14.34 -43.06 22.25
N GLU A 457 -13.57 -43.23 23.32
CA GLU A 457 -14.09 -43.25 24.69
C GLU A 457 -14.76 -41.92 25.06
N ILE A 458 -14.15 -40.79 24.71
CA ILE A 458 -14.74 -39.45 24.94
C ILE A 458 -16.02 -39.26 24.12
N THR A 459 -16.06 -39.76 22.89
CA THR A 459 -17.26 -39.72 22.02
C THR A 459 -18.45 -40.39 22.70
N ASP A 460 -18.23 -41.57 23.28
CA ASP A 460 -19.27 -42.32 23.98
C ASP A 460 -19.65 -41.66 25.31
N ARG A 461 -18.67 -41.21 26.09
CA ARG A 461 -18.90 -40.54 27.39
C ARG A 461 -19.69 -39.24 27.25
N LEU A 462 -19.38 -38.41 26.26
CA LEU A 462 -20.11 -37.18 25.96
C LEU A 462 -21.42 -37.44 25.22
N GLY A 463 -21.63 -38.65 24.70
CA GLY A 463 -22.82 -39.00 23.93
C GLY A 463 -22.91 -38.25 22.61
N LEU A 464 -21.78 -37.99 21.92
CA LEU A 464 -21.79 -37.23 20.66
C LEU A 464 -22.59 -37.93 19.56
N ASN A 465 -22.68 -39.27 19.61
CA ASN A 465 -23.46 -40.09 18.69
C ASN A 465 -24.98 -39.79 18.73
N SER A 466 -25.49 -39.14 19.79
CA SER A 466 -26.89 -38.71 19.86
C SER A 466 -27.16 -37.41 19.08
N LEU A 467 -26.12 -36.62 18.76
CA LEU A 467 -26.21 -35.33 18.09
C LEU A 467 -26.39 -35.45 16.56
N ARG A 468 -27.37 -36.24 16.11
CA ARG A 468 -27.58 -36.57 14.68
C ARG A 468 -27.89 -35.37 13.78
N GLN A 469 -28.43 -34.30 14.34
CA GLN A 469 -28.85 -33.09 13.61
C GLN A 469 -27.76 -32.00 13.57
N ARG A 470 -26.58 -32.28 14.13
CA ARG A 470 -25.48 -31.30 14.23
C ARG A 470 -24.21 -31.89 13.62
N HIS A 471 -23.51 -31.07 12.84
CA HIS A 471 -22.18 -31.44 12.36
C HIS A 471 -21.18 -31.32 13.50
N TRP A 472 -20.56 -32.44 13.85
CA TRP A 472 -19.54 -32.48 14.88
C TRP A 472 -18.32 -33.31 14.46
N TYR A 473 -17.18 -33.01 15.06
CA TYR A 473 -15.95 -33.79 14.95
C TYR A 473 -15.19 -33.76 16.27
N ILE A 474 -14.45 -34.83 16.54
CA ILE A 474 -13.60 -34.95 17.70
C ILE A 474 -12.16 -35.17 17.25
N GLN A 475 -11.24 -34.45 17.85
CA GLN A 475 -9.83 -34.51 17.53
C GLN A 475 -9.04 -34.75 18.82
N SER A 476 -8.24 -35.82 18.84
CA SER A 476 -7.22 -36.05 19.87
C SER A 476 -6.16 -34.95 19.79
N THR A 477 -5.87 -34.31 20.92
CA THR A 477 -4.93 -33.18 20.97
C THR A 477 -4.05 -33.17 22.21
N CYS A 478 -2.91 -32.52 22.07
CA CYS A 478 -2.02 -32.18 23.18
C CYS A 478 -1.66 -30.69 23.08
N ALA A 479 -2.20 -29.87 23.98
CA ALA A 479 -2.01 -28.43 23.95
C ALA A 479 -0.54 -27.98 24.12
N THR A 480 0.27 -28.75 24.84
CA THR A 480 1.68 -28.43 25.10
C THR A 480 2.57 -28.72 23.88
N SER A 481 2.39 -29.88 23.23
CA SER A 481 3.12 -30.21 22.00
C SER A 481 2.58 -29.46 20.78
N GLY A 482 1.26 -29.22 20.73
CA GLY A 482 0.53 -28.66 19.58
C GLY A 482 -0.06 -29.72 18.64
N GLU A 483 0.17 -31.01 18.92
CA GLU A 483 -0.31 -32.12 18.10
C GLU A 483 -1.84 -32.15 18.06
N GLY A 484 -2.40 -32.34 16.86
CA GLY A 484 -3.83 -32.43 16.61
C GLY A 484 -4.59 -31.09 16.61
N LEU A 485 -3.99 -29.99 17.07
CA LEU A 485 -4.67 -28.68 17.13
C LEU A 485 -5.01 -28.15 15.74
N TYR A 486 -4.04 -28.20 14.82
CA TYR A 486 -4.19 -27.67 13.48
C TYR A 486 -5.14 -28.52 12.62
N GLU A 487 -5.10 -29.84 12.80
CA GLU A 487 -5.99 -30.79 12.12
C GLU A 487 -7.45 -30.55 12.49
N GLY A 488 -7.74 -30.31 13.78
CA GLY A 488 -9.09 -29.97 14.23
C GLY A 488 -9.55 -28.61 13.71
N LEU A 489 -8.68 -27.59 13.72
CA LEU A 489 -9.00 -26.27 13.17
C LEU A 489 -9.23 -26.30 11.65
N ASP A 490 -8.47 -27.13 10.92
CA ASP A 490 -8.66 -27.33 9.49
C ASP A 490 -10.00 -27.98 9.17
N TRP A 491 -10.39 -28.98 9.95
CA TRP A 491 -11.71 -29.57 9.83
C TRP A 491 -12.82 -28.53 10.08
N LEU A 492 -12.70 -27.74 11.15
CA LEU A 492 -13.69 -26.73 11.53
C LEU A 492 -13.83 -25.65 10.45
N SER A 493 -12.70 -25.16 9.94
CA SER A 493 -12.60 -24.20 8.83
C SER A 493 -13.38 -24.65 7.59
N ASN A 494 -13.18 -25.90 7.18
CA ASN A 494 -13.80 -26.48 5.99
C ASN A 494 -15.31 -26.68 6.16
N ASN A 495 -15.76 -27.00 7.37
CA ASN A 495 -17.16 -27.34 7.64
C ASN A 495 -18.06 -26.14 7.99
N ILE A 496 -17.50 -25.01 8.43
CA ILE A 496 -18.28 -23.77 8.59
C ILE A 496 -18.41 -23.02 7.24
N SER A 497 -17.47 -23.23 6.31
CA SER A 497 -17.47 -22.55 5.00
C SER A 497 -18.56 -23.03 4.03
N SER A 498 -19.15 -24.20 4.25
CA SER A 498 -20.10 -24.86 3.34
C SER A 498 -21.57 -24.45 3.50
N LYS A 499 -21.94 -23.67 4.53
CA LYS A 499 -23.32 -23.14 4.66
C LYS A 499 -23.50 -21.89 3.77
N PRO A 500 -24.42 -21.88 2.79
CA PRO A 500 -24.83 -20.65 2.13
C PRO A 500 -25.52 -19.75 3.15
N SER A 501 -25.03 -18.53 3.31
CA SER A 501 -25.76 -17.48 4.03
C SER A 501 -27.05 -17.21 3.27
N PHE A 502 -28.17 -17.72 3.76
CA PHE A 502 -29.47 -17.20 3.33
C PHE A 502 -29.57 -15.74 3.80
N LYS A 503 -30.05 -14.91 2.90
CA LYS A 503 -30.21 -13.46 3.03
C LYS A 503 -31.17 -13.07 4.15
#